data_AF-A0A1I4LQJ2-F1
#
_entry.id   AF-A0A1I4LQJ2-F1
#
_cell.length_a   1.000
_cell.length_b   1.000
_cell.length_c   1.000
_cell.angle_alpha   90.00
_cell.angle_beta   90.00
_cell.angle_gamma   90.00
#
_symmetry.space_group_name_H-M   'P 1'
#
loop_
_entity.id
_entity.type
_entity.pdbx_description
1 polymer ?
#
loop_
_entity_poly.entity_id
_entity_poly.type
_entity_poly.pdbx_seq_one_letter_code
_entity_poly.pdbx_strand_id
1 'polypeptide(L)'
;MPIVVNAQELDPPEEYDQLLEDYRDMYDIAQKYKKLYEEAERDVTEYKKLYNQAEADVEEYRQLYKSAEENNRKLIDSNNRLQDLIDTQKDMIDDILNKKEIGIITGVNVVPANIKNSGIILGFDFQF
;
A
#
# COMPACT_ATOMS: atom_id res chain seq x y z
N MET A 1 10.35 -77.05 -46.12
CA MET A 1 10.16 -76.02 -47.15
C MET A 1 10.41 -74.68 -46.50
N PRO A 2 11.38 -73.86 -46.95
CA PRO A 2 11.55 -72.52 -46.42
C PRO A 2 10.36 -71.65 -46.85
N ILE A 3 9.80 -70.89 -45.91
CA ILE A 3 8.80 -69.85 -46.20
C ILE A 3 9.56 -68.73 -46.92
N VAL A 4 9.34 -68.61 -48.22
CA VAL A 4 9.82 -67.48 -49.01
C VAL A 4 8.82 -66.36 -48.77
N VAL A 5 9.14 -65.43 -47.88
CA VAL A 5 8.35 -64.20 -47.72
C VAL A 5 8.63 -63.33 -48.94
N ASN A 6 7.59 -63.05 -49.72
CA ASN A 6 7.70 -62.20 -50.90
C ASN A 6 7.87 -60.75 -50.42
N ALA A 7 9.01 -60.13 -50.74
CA ALA A 7 9.34 -58.77 -50.28
C ALA A 7 8.36 -57.69 -50.78
N GLN A 8 7.46 -58.01 -51.72
CA GLN A 8 6.39 -57.14 -52.20
C GLN A 8 5.24 -56.92 -51.19
N GLU A 9 5.15 -57.68 -50.10
CA GLU A 9 4.19 -57.45 -49.01
C GLU A 9 4.68 -56.44 -47.95
N LEU A 10 5.89 -55.89 -48.13
CA LEU A 10 6.50 -54.90 -47.23
C LEU A 10 6.46 -53.47 -47.75
N ASP A 11 5.92 -53.25 -48.96
CA ASP A 11 5.78 -51.89 -49.50
C ASP A 11 4.67 -51.16 -48.73
N PRO A 12 4.96 -49.95 -48.18
CA PRO A 12 3.95 -49.18 -47.48
C PRO A 12 2.79 -48.84 -48.43
N PRO A 13 1.54 -48.79 -47.93
CA PRO A 13 0.39 -48.39 -48.73
C PRO A 13 0.62 -47.03 -49.41
N GLU A 14 0.03 -46.79 -50.59
CA GLU A 14 0.15 -45.50 -51.31
C GLU A 14 -0.22 -44.28 -50.43
N GLU A 15 -1.06 -44.48 -49.42
CA GLU A 15 -1.52 -43.45 -48.47
C GLU A 15 -0.59 -43.25 -47.25
N TYR A 16 0.49 -44.03 -47.12
CA TYR A 16 1.38 -43.98 -45.96
C TYR A 16 2.09 -42.63 -45.80
N ASP A 17 2.52 -42.03 -46.90
CA ASP A 17 3.19 -40.73 -46.88
C ASP A 17 2.24 -39.62 -46.40
N GLN A 18 0.97 -39.65 -46.85
CA GLN A 18 -0.07 -38.72 -46.39
C GLN A 18 -0.37 -38.91 -44.90
N LEU A 19 -0.50 -40.17 -44.44
CA LEU A 19 -0.75 -40.46 -43.02
C LEU A 19 0.42 -39.99 -42.14
N LEU A 20 1.66 -40.13 -42.62
CA LEU A 20 2.85 -39.66 -41.93
C LEU A 20 2.90 -38.12 -41.86
N GLU A 21 2.49 -37.44 -42.92
CA GLU A 21 2.35 -35.98 -42.95
C GLU A 21 1.28 -35.49 -41.96
N ASP A 22 0.09 -36.07 -42.00
CA ASP A 22 -1.02 -35.76 -41.08
C ASP A 22 -0.62 -35.98 -39.60
N TYR A 23 0.14 -37.05 -39.32
CA TYR A 23 0.65 -37.31 -37.98
C TYR A 23 1.65 -36.24 -37.52
N ARG A 24 2.53 -35.76 -38.40
CA ARG A 24 3.48 -34.68 -38.10
C ARG A 24 2.75 -33.38 -37.81
N ASP A 25 1.75 -33.04 -38.62
CA ASP A 25 0.92 -31.85 -38.41
C ASP A 25 0.19 -31.90 -37.08
N MET A 26 -0.42 -33.05 -36.76
CA MET A 26 -1.08 -33.25 -35.47
C MET A 26 -0.10 -33.13 -34.30
N TYR A 27 1.11 -33.67 -34.43
CA TYR A 27 2.16 -33.55 -33.42
C TYR A 27 2.56 -32.07 -33.22
N ASP A 28 2.77 -31.32 -34.30
CA ASP A 28 3.13 -29.92 -34.24
C ASP A 28 2.03 -29.07 -33.61
N ILE A 29 0.77 -29.36 -33.93
CA ILE A 29 -0.40 -28.74 -33.28
C ILE A 29 -0.38 -29.04 -31.78
N ALA A 30 -0.18 -30.29 -31.39
CA ALA A 30 -0.12 -30.68 -29.97
C ALA A 30 1.02 -29.98 -29.23
N GLN A 31 2.20 -29.83 -29.84
CA GLN A 31 3.32 -29.06 -29.26
C GLN A 31 2.98 -27.58 -29.10
N LYS A 32 2.28 -26.96 -30.07
CA LYS A 32 1.83 -25.57 -29.95
C LYS A 32 0.82 -25.40 -28.81
N TYR A 33 -0.17 -26.29 -28.70
CA TYR A 33 -1.13 -26.27 -27.61
C TYR A 33 -0.47 -26.44 -26.25
N LYS A 34 0.49 -27.35 -26.14
CA LYS A 34 1.26 -27.54 -24.90
C LYS A 34 1.95 -26.25 -24.47
N LYS A 35 2.63 -25.56 -25.40
CA LYS A 35 3.30 -24.28 -25.11
C LYS A 35 2.31 -23.20 -24.67
N LEU A 36 1.19 -23.06 -25.38
CA LEU A 36 0.14 -22.10 -25.03
C LEU A 36 -0.42 -22.37 -23.63
N TYR A 37 -0.62 -23.64 -23.27
CA TYR A 37 -1.09 -24.00 -21.93
C TYR A 37 -0.05 -23.65 -20.86
N GLU A 38 1.22 -23.96 -21.09
CA GLU A 38 2.32 -23.62 -20.16
C GLU A 38 2.51 -22.11 -20.00
N GLU A 39 2.24 -21.31 -21.03
CA GLU A 39 2.22 -19.85 -20.96
C GLU A 39 1.02 -19.34 -20.16
N ALA A 40 -0.18 -19.83 -20.47
CA ALA A 40 -1.39 -19.46 -19.73
C ALA A 40 -1.30 -19.82 -18.24
N GLU A 41 -0.70 -20.96 -17.88
CA GLU A 41 -0.50 -21.36 -16.49
C GLU A 41 0.47 -20.41 -15.76
N ARG A 42 1.52 -19.94 -16.45
CA ARG A 42 2.45 -18.94 -15.93
C ARG A 42 1.74 -17.61 -15.70
N ASP A 43 0.97 -17.14 -16.68
CA ASP A 43 0.22 -15.88 -16.60
C ASP A 43 -0.78 -15.91 -15.44
N VAL A 44 -1.57 -17.00 -15.32
CA VAL A 44 -2.52 -17.16 -14.20
C VAL A 44 -1.81 -17.12 -12.85
N THR A 45 -0.63 -17.72 -12.76
CA THR A 45 0.17 -17.70 -11.53
C THR A 45 0.65 -16.28 -11.21
N GLU A 46 1.07 -15.52 -12.22
CA GLU A 46 1.49 -14.14 -12.06
C GLU A 46 0.33 -13.22 -11.65
N TYR A 47 -0.82 -13.33 -12.32
CA TYR A 47 -2.02 -12.56 -11.97
C TYR A 47 -2.48 -12.83 -10.54
N LYS A 48 -2.43 -14.08 -10.06
CA LYS A 48 -2.75 -14.39 -8.67
C LYS A 48 -1.81 -13.70 -7.68
N LYS A 49 -0.51 -13.62 -8.00
CA LYS A 49 0.46 -12.91 -7.16
C LYS A 49 0.15 -11.41 -7.12
N LEU A 50 -0.08 -10.80 -8.28
CA LEU A 50 -0.41 -9.38 -8.38
C LEU A 50 -1.71 -9.04 -7.66
N TYR A 51 -2.74 -9.89 -7.77
CA TYR A 51 -4.00 -9.72 -7.06
C TYR A 51 -3.80 -9.73 -5.54
N ASN A 52 -3.06 -10.72 -5.02
CA ASN A 52 -2.80 -10.82 -3.59
C ASN A 52 -1.96 -9.63 -3.07
N GLN A 53 -1.02 -9.13 -3.88
CA GLN A 53 -0.25 -7.93 -3.55
C GLN A 53 -1.16 -6.69 -3.50
N ALA A 54 -2.01 -6.49 -4.50
CA ALA A 54 -2.94 -5.38 -4.52
C ALA A 54 -3.92 -5.40 -3.34
N GLU A 55 -4.39 -6.58 -2.93
CA GLU A 55 -5.25 -6.74 -1.74
C GLU A 55 -4.50 -6.34 -0.45
N ALA A 56 -3.24 -6.74 -0.31
CA ALA A 56 -2.40 -6.35 0.83
C ALA A 56 -2.15 -4.83 0.85
N ASP A 57 -1.83 -4.23 -0.29
CA ASP A 57 -1.60 -2.79 -0.42
C ASP A 57 -2.86 -2.00 -0.03
N VAL A 58 -4.05 -2.43 -0.46
CA VAL A 58 -5.31 -1.79 -0.11
C VAL A 58 -5.54 -1.77 1.41
N GLU A 59 -5.24 -2.88 2.09
CA GLU A 59 -5.37 -2.96 3.55
C GLU A 59 -4.34 -2.06 4.25
N GLU A 60 -3.11 -1.98 3.76
CA GLU A 60 -2.10 -1.05 4.26
C GLU A 60 -2.55 0.41 4.12
N TYR A 61 -3.04 0.81 2.94
CA TYR A 61 -3.57 2.15 2.70
C TYR A 61 -4.73 2.48 3.62
N ARG A 62 -5.64 1.53 3.86
CA ARG A 62 -6.76 1.70 4.79
C ARG A 62 -6.26 1.99 6.22
N GLN A 63 -5.25 1.28 6.68
CA GLN A 63 -4.66 1.47 8.01
C GLN A 63 -3.94 2.81 8.13
N LEU A 64 -3.16 3.20 7.10
CA LEU A 64 -2.50 4.50 7.04
C LEU A 64 -3.50 5.65 7.08
N TYR A 65 -4.59 5.56 6.32
CA TYR A 65 -5.63 6.59 6.31
C TYR A 65 -6.29 6.74 7.68
N LYS A 66 -6.63 5.63 8.33
CA LYS A 66 -7.21 5.63 9.68
C LYS A 66 -6.25 6.26 10.70
N SER A 67 -4.97 5.93 10.63
CA SER A 67 -3.92 6.51 11.47
C SER A 67 -3.77 8.02 11.24
N ALA A 68 -3.78 8.45 9.98
CA ALA A 68 -3.72 9.87 9.62
C ALA A 68 -4.94 10.65 10.13
N GLU A 69 -6.14 10.09 10.03
CA GLU A 69 -7.37 10.69 10.57
C GLU A 69 -7.29 10.86 12.10
N GLU A 70 -6.82 9.83 12.82
CA GLU A 70 -6.64 9.90 14.26
C GLU A 70 -5.60 10.96 14.67
N ASN A 71 -4.49 11.04 13.93
CA ASN A 71 -3.46 12.05 14.16
C ASN A 71 -3.97 13.46 13.90
N ASN A 72 -4.72 13.67 12.82
CA ASN A 72 -5.36 14.96 12.51
C ASN A 72 -6.34 15.36 13.61
N ARG A 73 -7.15 14.42 14.11
CA ARG A 73 -8.04 14.69 15.25
C ARG A 73 -7.28 15.13 16.49
N LYS A 74 -6.18 14.45 16.84
CA LYS A 74 -5.31 14.84 17.97
C LYS A 74 -4.71 16.23 17.78
N LEU A 75 -4.32 16.59 16.56
CA LEU A 75 -3.80 17.93 16.23
C LEU A 75 -4.88 19.00 16.37
N ILE A 76 -6.09 18.75 15.89
CA ILE A 76 -7.22 19.67 16.04
C ILE A 76 -7.53 19.87 17.53
N ASP A 77 -7.65 18.79 18.29
CA ASP A 77 -7.91 18.86 19.74
C ASP A 77 -6.80 19.63 20.47
N SER A 78 -5.54 19.44 20.07
CA SER A 78 -4.41 20.20 20.61
C SER A 78 -4.49 21.68 20.27
N ASN A 79 -4.88 22.03 19.04
CA ASN A 79 -4.97 23.41 18.60
C ASN A 79 -6.08 24.15 19.37
N ASN A 80 -7.24 23.52 19.51
CA ASN A 80 -8.34 24.06 20.31
C ASN A 80 -7.89 24.35 21.76
N ARG A 81 -7.18 23.41 22.40
CA ARG A 81 -6.65 23.64 23.76
C ARG A 81 -5.65 24.78 23.84
N LEU A 82 -4.80 24.95 22.83
CA LEU A 82 -3.86 26.07 22.79
C LEU A 82 -4.59 27.39 22.63
N GLN A 83 -5.65 27.43 21.82
CA GLN A 83 -6.51 28.62 21.69
C GLN A 83 -7.19 28.96 23.02
N ASP A 84 -7.79 27.98 23.71
CA ASP A 84 -8.39 28.18 25.04
C ASP A 84 -7.38 28.74 26.07
N LEU A 85 -6.14 28.22 26.04
CA LEU A 85 -5.06 28.71 26.90
C LEU A 85 -4.68 30.15 26.55
N ILE A 86 -4.55 30.48 25.27
CA ILE A 86 -4.23 31.84 24.82
C ILE A 86 -5.34 32.82 25.25
N ASP A 87 -6.60 32.46 25.07
CA ASP A 87 -7.74 33.30 25.47
C ASP A 87 -7.76 33.52 26.99
N THR A 88 -7.59 32.46 27.77
CA THR A 88 -7.47 32.55 29.24
C THR A 88 -6.34 33.49 29.67
N GLN A 89 -5.20 33.42 28.98
CA GLN A 89 -4.08 34.30 29.28
C GLN A 89 -4.31 35.74 28.89
N LYS A 90 -4.98 35.97 27.76
CA LYS A 90 -5.35 37.31 27.34
C LYS A 90 -6.25 37.98 28.38
N ASP A 91 -7.25 37.26 28.89
CA ASP A 91 -8.12 37.74 29.96
C ASP A 91 -7.32 38.08 31.22
N MET A 92 -6.37 37.21 31.63
CA MET A 92 -5.47 37.50 32.76
C MET A 92 -4.59 38.73 32.53
N ILE A 93 -4.04 38.88 31.33
CA ILE A 93 -3.21 40.02 30.94
C ILE A 93 -4.03 41.30 31.00
N ASP A 94 -5.23 41.31 30.42
CA ASP A 94 -6.12 42.46 30.40
C ASP A 94 -6.51 42.87 31.83
N ASP A 95 -6.84 41.91 32.69
CA ASP A 95 -7.13 42.15 34.12
C ASP A 95 -5.96 42.78 34.88
N ILE A 96 -4.73 42.43 34.51
CA ILE A 96 -3.50 42.86 35.19
C ILE A 96 -3.03 44.21 34.66
N LEU A 97 -3.07 44.45 33.35
CA LEU A 97 -2.78 45.75 32.75
C LEU A 97 -3.78 46.83 33.19
N ASN A 98 -5.03 46.44 33.48
CA ASN A 98 -6.03 47.33 34.08
C ASN A 98 -5.66 47.78 35.51
N LYS A 99 -4.75 47.08 36.19
CA LYS A 99 -4.16 47.50 37.47
C LYS A 99 -2.88 48.29 37.16
N LYS A 100 -2.98 49.62 37.22
CA LYS A 100 -1.87 50.54 36.93
C LYS A 100 -0.61 50.10 37.69
N GLU A 101 0.51 49.95 36.95
CA GLU A 101 1.89 49.66 37.41
C GLU A 101 2.41 48.21 37.35
N ILE A 102 1.85 47.32 36.52
CA ILE A 102 2.37 45.94 36.34
C ILE A 102 2.84 45.70 34.89
N GLY A 103 4.09 45.25 34.72
CA GLY A 103 4.64 44.72 33.47
C GLY A 103 4.44 43.20 33.38
N ILE A 104 4.26 42.66 32.17
CA ILE A 104 4.00 41.23 31.98
C ILE A 104 4.99 40.62 30.97
N ILE A 105 5.53 39.45 31.31
CA ILE A 105 6.39 38.64 30.44
C ILE A 105 5.66 37.31 30.17
N THR A 106 5.59 36.91 28.90
CA THR A 106 4.95 35.65 28.48
C THR A 106 5.90 34.81 27.62
N GLY A 107 5.81 33.49 27.72
CA GLY A 107 6.62 32.55 26.93
C GLY A 107 5.96 31.17 26.82
N VAL A 108 6.21 30.44 25.73
CA VAL A 108 5.56 29.15 25.45
C VAL A 108 6.56 28.00 25.61
N ASN A 109 6.15 26.91 26.27
CA ASN A 109 6.90 25.67 26.33
C ASN A 109 6.15 24.56 25.59
N VAL A 110 6.80 23.95 24.60
CA VAL A 110 6.25 22.85 23.82
C VAL A 110 7.07 21.59 24.07
N VAL A 111 6.39 20.53 24.54
CA VAL A 111 6.98 19.20 24.79
C VAL A 111 6.51 18.23 23.68
N PRO A 112 7.38 17.88 22.72
CA PRO A 112 6.98 17.09 21.55
C PRO A 112 6.44 15.70 21.89
N ALA A 113 6.94 15.08 22.96
CA ALA A 113 6.56 13.73 23.36
C ALA A 113 5.25 13.67 24.18
N ASN A 114 4.80 14.79 24.75
CA ASN A 114 3.55 14.85 25.51
C ASN A 114 3.01 16.28 25.50
N ILE A 115 2.13 16.55 24.55
CA ILE A 115 1.50 17.86 24.37
C ILE A 115 0.70 18.29 25.61
N LYS A 116 0.17 17.36 26.42
CA LYS A 116 -0.51 17.72 27.69
C LYS A 116 0.42 18.40 28.69
N ASN A 117 1.73 18.21 28.54
CA ASN A 117 2.76 18.85 29.38
C ASN A 117 3.34 20.10 28.70
N SER A 118 2.87 20.46 27.50
CA SER A 118 3.13 21.77 26.93
C SER A 118 2.28 22.80 27.68
N GLY A 119 2.81 23.99 27.85
CA GLY A 119 2.18 25.01 28.66
C GLY A 119 2.76 26.38 28.35
N ILE A 120 2.16 27.39 28.93
CA ILE A 120 2.59 28.76 28.75
C ILE A 120 3.04 29.30 30.11
N ILE A 121 4.11 30.08 30.10
CA ILE A 121 4.76 30.69 31.26
C ILE A 121 4.29 32.15 31.31
N LEU A 122 3.76 32.56 32.46
CA LEU A 122 3.43 33.95 32.77
C LEU A 122 4.33 34.44 33.91
N GLY A 123 4.95 35.59 33.72
CA GLY A 123 5.71 36.32 34.74
C GLY A 123 5.20 37.75 34.87
N PHE A 124 5.16 38.24 36.11
CA PHE A 124 4.78 39.61 36.44
C PHE A 124 6.01 40.37 36.91
N ASP A 125 6.24 41.54 36.33
CA ASP A 125 7.29 42.48 36.74
C ASP A 125 6.62 43.69 37.37
N PHE A 126 7.11 44.08 38.54
CA PHE A 126 6.61 45.22 39.29
C PHE A 126 7.70 46.29 39.30
N GLN A 127 7.46 47.43 38.66
CA GLN A 127 8.33 48.59 38.79
C GLN A 127 7.94 49.34 40.07
N PHE A 128 8.80 49.27 41.08
CA PHE A 128 8.75 50.09 42.29
C PHE A 128 9.53 51.40 42.10
#